data_AF-A0A960JVN1-F1
#
_entry.id   AF-A0A960JVN1-F1
#
_cell.length_a   1.000
_cell.length_b   1.000
_cell.length_c   1.000
_cell.angle_alpha   90.00
_cell.angle_beta   90.00
_cell.angle_gamma   90.00
#
_symmetry.space_group_name_H-M   'P 1'
#
loop_
_entity.id
_entity.type
_entity.pdbx_description
1 polymer ?
#
loop_
_entity_poly.entity_id
_entity_poly.type
_entity_poly.pdbx_seq_one_letter_code
_entity_poly.pdbx_strand_id
1 'polypeptide(L)'
;MSDHAFTLDRFQREALGAIDRDLNVLVAAPTGSGKTVVGDHCVDRALACGARAFYTTPIKALSNQKFNDLVKRLGEEQVGLLTGDNVIRPDAP
;
A
#
# COMPACT_ATOMS: atom_id res chain seq x y z
N MET A 1 -10.57 -9.69 5.52
CA MET A 1 -10.69 -9.94 4.07
C MET A 1 -11.37 -8.74 3.47
N SER A 2 -10.61 -7.90 2.77
CA SER A 2 -11.13 -6.71 2.10
C SER A 2 -12.08 -7.17 0.99
N ASP A 3 -13.37 -6.86 1.14
CA ASP A 3 -14.42 -7.23 0.19
C ASP A 3 -14.28 -6.34 -1.05
N HIS A 4 -13.50 -6.78 -2.03
CA HIS A 4 -13.36 -6.06 -3.27
C HIS A 4 -14.68 -6.21 -4.05
N ALA A 5 -15.34 -5.10 -4.38
CA ALA A 5 -16.56 -5.06 -5.20
C ALA A 5 -16.36 -5.51 -6.66
N PHE A 6 -15.23 -6.15 -6.96
CA PHE A 6 -14.83 -6.61 -8.29
C PHE A 6 -13.99 -7.89 -8.16
N THR A 7 -14.00 -8.70 -9.22
CA THR A 7 -13.16 -9.90 -9.28
C THR A 7 -11.71 -9.51 -9.54
N LEU A 8 -10.79 -10.05 -8.74
CA LEU A 8 -9.36 -9.83 -8.92
C LEU A 8 -8.83 -10.50 -10.20
N ASP A 9 -8.03 -9.76 -10.95
CA ASP A 9 -7.28 -10.29 -12.08
C ASP A 9 -6.29 -11.36 -11.64
N ARG A 10 -5.90 -12.23 -12.59
CA ARG A 10 -4.97 -13.34 -12.32
C ARG A 10 -3.68 -12.86 -11.63
N PHE A 11 -3.04 -11.80 -12.14
CA PHE A 11 -1.78 -11.31 -11.57
C PHE A 11 -1.96 -10.75 -10.15
N GLN A 12 -3.11 -10.14 -9.85
CA GLN A 12 -3.42 -9.65 -8.50
C GLN A 12 -3.55 -10.82 -7.53
N ARG A 13 -4.31 -11.86 -7.90
CA ARG A 13 -4.46 -13.07 -7.07
C ARG A 13 -3.13 -13.80 -6.83
N GLU A 14 -2.30 -13.92 -7.87
CA GLU A 14 -0.97 -14.53 -7.75
C GLU A 14 -0.05 -13.72 -6.83
N ALA A 15 -0.04 -12.39 -6.96
CA ALA A 15 0.75 -11.51 -6.11
C ALA A 15 0.30 -11.56 -4.65
N LEU A 16 -1.01 -11.45 -4.39
CA LEU A 16 -1.58 -11.56 -3.05
C LEU A 16 -1.23 -12.90 -2.40
N GLY A 17 -1.40 -14.01 -3.13
CA GLY A 17 -1.07 -15.34 -2.62
C GLY A 17 0.43 -15.55 -2.36
N ALA A 18 1.31 -14.84 -3.06
CA ALA A 18 2.75 -14.85 -2.78
C ALA A 18 3.09 -14.03 -1.53
N ILE A 19 2.49 -12.85 -1.38
CA ILE A 19 2.63 -12.00 -0.18
C ILE A 19 2.14 -12.72 1.08
N ASP A 20 1.02 -13.46 1.00
CA ASP A 20 0.48 -14.25 2.12
C ASP A 20 1.40 -15.40 2.55
N ARG A 21 2.34 -15.80 1.70
CA ARG A 21 3.39 -16.79 1.98
C ARG A 21 4.73 -16.14 2.32
N ASP A 22 4.72 -14.84 2.64
CA ASP A 22 5.88 -14.02 2.98
C ASP A 22 6.96 -14.00 1.87
N LEU A 23 6.54 -14.05 0.60
CA LEU A 23 7.41 -13.94 -0.57
C LEU A 23 7.44 -12.51 -1.13
N ASN A 24 8.58 -12.12 -1.69
CA ASN A 24 8.72 -10.85 -2.41
C ASN A 24 8.09 -10.94 -3.81
N VAL A 25 7.43 -9.86 -4.24
CA VAL A 25 6.78 -9.78 -5.56
C VAL A 25 7.26 -8.58 -6.36
N LEU A 26 7.42 -8.77 -7.67
CA LEU A 26 7.60 -7.69 -8.65
C LEU A 26 6.43 -7.73 -9.62
N VAL A 27 5.60 -6.69 -9.60
CA VAL A 27 4.41 -6.61 -10.45
C VAL A 27 4.63 -5.59 -11.57
N ALA A 28 4.71 -6.08 -12.80
CA ALA A 28 4.78 -5.26 -14.00
C ALA A 28 3.46 -5.37 -14.79
N ALA A 29 2.65 -4.32 -14.75
CA ALA A 29 1.40 -4.22 -15.49
C ALA A 29 1.14 -2.76 -15.94
N PRO A 30 0.35 -2.52 -17.00
CA PRO A 30 0.03 -1.16 -17.45
C PRO A 30 -0.62 -0.27 -16.37
N THR A 31 -0.51 1.05 -16.54
CA THR A 31 -1.27 2.00 -15.71
C THR A 31 -2.77 1.81 -15.95
N GLY A 32 -3.57 1.89 -14.88
CA GLY A 32 -5.01 1.59 -14.93
C GLY A 32 -5.36 0.12 -14.67
N SER A 33 -4.40 -0.82 -14.72
CA SER A 33 -4.65 -2.25 -14.46
C SER A 33 -4.85 -2.63 -12.99
N GLY A 34 -5.01 -1.67 -12.08
CA GLY A 34 -5.30 -1.97 -10.66
C GLY A 34 -4.11 -2.53 -9.85
N LYS A 35 -2.86 -2.21 -10.22
CA LYS A 35 -1.66 -2.60 -9.43
C LYS A 35 -1.73 -2.17 -7.95
N THR A 36 -2.45 -1.09 -7.66
CA THR A 36 -2.65 -0.55 -6.31
C THR A 36 -3.18 -1.58 -5.33
N VAL A 37 -4.01 -2.54 -5.79
CA VAL A 37 -4.54 -3.63 -4.96
C VAL A 37 -3.40 -4.42 -4.30
N VAL A 38 -2.32 -4.69 -5.03
CA VAL A 38 -1.17 -5.43 -4.50
C VAL A 38 -0.43 -4.61 -3.43
N GLY A 39 -0.24 -3.32 -3.68
CA GLY A 39 0.40 -2.42 -2.72
C GLY A 39 -0.41 -2.24 -1.43
N ASP A 40 -1.74 -2.10 -1.56
CA ASP A 40 -2.63 -1.98 -0.40
C ASP A 40 -2.66 -3.29 0.42
N HIS A 41 -2.64 -4.45 -0.24
CA HIS A 41 -2.54 -5.74 0.45
C HIS A 41 -1.21 -5.89 1.21
N CYS A 42 -0.09 -5.43 0.65
CA CYS A 42 1.18 -5.41 1.38
C CYS A 42 1.10 -4.57 2.65
N VAL A 43 0.47 -3.39 2.60
CA VAL A 43 0.26 -2.53 3.77
C VAL A 43 -0.61 -3.24 4.81
N ASP A 44 -1.75 -3.81 4.38
CA ASP A 44 -2.67 -4.50 5.28
C ASP A 44 -2.01 -5.70 5.96
N ARG A 45 -1.23 -6.49 5.21
CA ARG A 45 -0.46 -7.63 5.72
C ARG A 45 0.59 -7.20 6.73
N ALA A 46 1.34 -6.15 6.45
CA ALA A 46 2.36 -5.62 7.37
C ALA A 46 1.73 -5.17 8.70
N LEU A 47 0.65 -4.39 8.64
CA LEU A 47 -0.06 -3.93 9.83
C LEU A 47 -0.66 -5.09 10.63
N ALA A 48 -1.24 -6.09 9.96
CA ALA A 48 -1.76 -7.29 10.62
C ALA A 48 -0.66 -8.12 11.33
N CYS A 49 0.60 -8.01 10.89
CA CYS A 49 1.76 -8.59 11.54
C CYS A 49 2.36 -7.73 12.66
N GLY A 50 1.82 -6.55 12.94
CA GLY A 50 2.44 -5.57 13.83
C GLY A 50 3.76 -5.00 13.28
N ALA A 51 3.95 -5.08 11.96
CA ALA A 51 5.12 -4.55 11.26
C ALA A 51 4.81 -3.19 10.62
N ARG A 52 5.85 -2.56 10.08
CA ARG A 52 5.78 -1.26 9.42
C ARG A 52 5.80 -1.37 7.89
N ALA A 53 5.10 -0.48 7.20
CA ALA A 53 5.04 -0.47 5.73
C ALA A 53 5.54 0.86 5.14
N PHE A 54 6.57 0.80 4.29
CA PHE A 54 7.05 1.95 3.53
C PHE A 54 6.44 1.98 2.13
N TYR A 55 5.55 2.93 1.89
CA TYR A 55 4.99 3.19 0.56
C TYR A 55 5.77 4.31 -0.13
N THR A 56 6.54 3.95 -1.16
CA THR A 56 7.35 4.93 -1.91
C THR A 56 6.68 5.31 -3.22
N THR A 57 6.81 6.58 -3.61
CA THR A 57 6.35 7.06 -4.91
C THR A 57 7.47 7.85 -5.58
N PRO A 58 7.51 7.91 -6.92
CA PRO A 58 8.61 8.58 -7.63
C PRO A 58 8.57 10.11 -7.54
N ILE A 59 7.42 10.71 -7.17
CA ILE A 59 7.26 12.17 -7.09
C ILE A 59 6.43 12.58 -5.87
N LYS A 60 6.75 13.73 -5.28
CA LYS A 60 6.10 14.24 -4.06
C LYS A 60 4.58 14.34 -4.16
N ALA A 61 4.06 14.80 -5.30
CA ALA A 61 2.61 14.95 -5.48
C ALA A 61 1.86 13.62 -5.30
N LEU A 62 2.45 12.51 -5.75
CA LEU A 62 1.87 11.17 -5.58
C LEU A 62 1.99 10.68 -4.13
N SER A 63 3.08 11.01 -3.44
CA SER A 63 3.19 10.75 -1.99
C SER A 63 2.08 11.46 -1.22
N ASN A 64 1.80 12.72 -1.52
CA ASN A 64 0.72 13.48 -0.89
C ASN A 64 -0.66 12.88 -1.18
N GLN A 65 -0.92 12.51 -2.44
CA GLN A 65 -2.17 11.85 -2.81
C GLN A 65 -2.34 10.54 -2.04
N LYS A 66 -1.31 9.68 -2.04
CA LYS A 66 -1.39 8.37 -1.38
C LYS A 66 -1.48 8.50 0.14
N PHE A 67 -0.79 9.48 0.74
CA PHE A 67 -0.94 9.81 2.16
C PHE A 67 -2.40 10.10 2.50
N ASN A 68 -3.05 10.99 1.75
CA ASN A 68 -4.45 11.33 1.98
C ASN A 68 -5.38 10.13 1.80
N ASP A 69 -5.14 9.29 0.80
CA ASP A 69 -5.93 8.07 0.56
C ASP A 69 -5.78 7.06 1.69
N LEU A 70 -4.55 6.85 2.18
CA LEU A 70 -4.26 5.94 3.29
C LEU A 70 -4.81 6.49 4.62
N VAL A 71 -4.68 7.80 4.89
CA VAL A 71 -5.27 8.44 6.07
C VAL A 71 -6.78 8.25 6.10
N LYS A 72 -7.46 8.45 4.96
CA LYS A 72 -8.91 8.21 4.87
C LYS A 72 -9.30 6.76 5.16
N ARG A 73 -8.44 5.81 4.80
CA ARG A 73 -8.71 4.36 4.91
C ARG A 73 -8.34 3.79 6.28
N LEU A 74 -7.22 4.23 6.86
CA LEU A 74 -6.60 3.64 8.04
C LEU A 74 -6.68 4.54 9.29
N GLY A 75 -7.00 5.83 9.11
CA GLY A 75 -6.96 6.84 10.16
C GLY A 75 -5.61 7.56 10.23
N GLU A 76 -5.62 8.78 10.77
CA GLU A 76 -4.43 9.64 10.81
C GLU A 76 -3.28 9.02 11.61
N GLU A 77 -3.56 8.48 12.79
CA GLU A 77 -2.56 7.88 13.68
C GLU A 77 -1.76 6.72 13.04
N GLN A 78 -2.33 6.07 12.02
CA GLN A 78 -1.73 4.92 11.35
C GLN A 78 -0.85 5.29 10.16
N VAL A 79 -0.78 6.58 9.78
CA VAL A 79 -0.12 6.97 8.53
C VAL A 79 0.76 8.20 8.71
N GLY A 80 2.04 8.05 8.33
CA GLY A 80 3.02 9.11 8.28
C GLY A 80 3.34 9.57 6.85
N LEU A 81 4.01 10.71 6.74
CA LEU A 81 4.54 11.24 5.49
C LEU A 81 5.96 11.74 5.75
N LEU A 82 6.92 11.24 4.96
CA LEU A 82 8.31 11.70 5.00
C LEU A 82 8.68 12.26 3.61
N THR A 83 8.79 13.57 3.51
CA THR A 83 9.34 14.29 2.35
C THR A 83 10.50 15.17 2.77
N GLY A 84 11.27 15.70 1.82
CA GLY A 84 12.40 16.57 2.14
C GLY A 84 12.05 17.85 2.88
N ASP A 85 10.79 18.29 2.79
CA ASP A 85 10.30 19.55 3.37
C ASP A 85 9.19 19.38 4.42
N ASN A 86 8.63 18.18 4.57
CA ASN A 86 7.57 17.91 5.54
C ASN A 86 7.71 16.51 6.14
N VAL A 87 7.56 16.43 7.46
CA VAL A 87 7.57 15.18 8.22
C VAL A 87 6.33 15.16 9.09
N ILE A 88 5.43 14.21 8.82
CA ILE A 88 4.19 14.00 9.56
C ILE A 88 4.27 12.59 10.15
N ARG A 89 4.13 12.47 11.49
CA ARG A 89 4.09 11.20 12.23
C ARG A 89 5.12 10.18 11.72
N PRO A 90 6.44 10.45 11.86
CA PRO A 90 7.49 9.58 11.32
C PRO A 90 7.50 8.18 11.94
N ASP A 91 6.88 8.03 13.11
CA ASP A 91 6.77 6.78 13.87
C ASP A 91 5.46 6.02 13.61
N ALA A 92 4.59 6.54 12.73
CA ALA A 92 3.40 5.79 12.30
C ALA A 92 3.80 4.43 11.73
N PRO A 93 3.04 3.36 12.03
CA PRO A 93 3.36 2.02 11.59
C PRO A 93 3.46 1.93 10.06
#